data_AF-A0A661E239-F1
#
_entry.id   AF-A0A661E239-F1
#
_cell.length_a   1.000
_cell.length_b   1.000
_cell.length_c   1.000
_cell.angle_alpha   90.00
_cell.angle_beta   90.00
_cell.angle_gamma   90.00
#
_symmetry.space_group_name_H-M   'P 1'
#
loop_
_entity.id
_entity.type
_entity.pdbx_description
1 polymer ?
#
loop_
_entity_poly.entity_id
_entity_poly.type
_entity_poly.pdbx_seq_one_letter_code
_entity_poly.pdbx_strand_id
1 'polypeptide(L)' 'MGHTEALIDTISLLNKHDMDFKNVCEVIIKASLYWTGADELNNPELKTMRTLARFYLEDPDYFITLS' A
#
# COMPACT_ATOMS: atom_id res chain seq x y z
N MET A 1 14.64 5.56 13.53
CA MET A 1 14.68 5.80 12.07
C MET A 1 13.25 6.09 11.67
N GLY A 2 13.01 7.27 11.11
CA GLY A 2 11.67 7.87 11.05
C GLY A 2 10.84 7.26 9.94
N HIS A 3 9.55 7.02 10.20
CA HIS A 3 8.57 6.53 9.22
C HIS A 3 8.57 7.32 7.89
N THR A 4 9.08 8.56 7.91
CA THR A 4 9.28 9.44 6.75
C THR A 4 10.32 8.93 5.75
N GLU A 5 11.43 8.33 6.21
CA GLU A 5 12.48 7.80 5.32
C GLU A 5 12.00 6.56 4.57
N ALA A 6 11.29 5.66 5.26
CA ALA A 6 10.70 4.47 4.65
C ALA A 6 9.66 4.82 3.57
N LEU A 7 8.89 5.90 3.77
CA LEU A 7 7.92 6.38 2.80
C LEU A 7 8.61 6.97 1.54
N ILE A 8 9.65 7.77 1.73
CA ILE A 8 10.45 8.36 0.63
C ILE A 8 11.15 7.27 -0.18
N ASP A 9 11.72 6.26 0.49
CA ASP A 9 12.37 5.14 -0.17
C ASP A 9 11.37 4.29 -0.96
N THR A 10 10.18 4.07 -0.40
CA THR A 10 9.11 3.33 -1.11
C THR A 10 8.66 4.10 -2.35
N ILE A 11 8.37 5.40 -2.24
CA ILE A 11 7.99 6.26 -3.38
C ILE A 11 9.09 6.30 -4.44
N SER A 12 10.36 6.35 -4.01
CA SER A 12 11.51 6.30 -4.92
C SER A 12 11.63 4.95 -5.64
N LEU A 13 11.32 3.85 -4.97
CA LEU A 13 11.31 2.50 -5.56
C LEU A 13 10.19 2.36 -6.60
N LEU A 14 9.00 2.91 -6.31
CA LEU A 14 7.86 2.90 -7.23
C LEU A 14 8.16 3.67 -8.53
N ASN A 15 8.70 4.89 -8.40
CA ASN A 15 9.12 5.71 -9.54
C ASN A 15 10.27 5.06 -10.35
N LYS A 16 11.21 4.40 -9.68
CA LYS A 16 12.37 3.76 -10.35
C LYS A 16 11.98 2.57 -11.23
N HIS A 17 10.84 1.95 -10.95
CA HIS A 17 10.33 0.80 -11.70
C HIS A 17 9.18 1.15 -12.65
N ASP A 18 8.87 2.43 -12.85
CA ASP A 18 7.75 2.90 -13.66
C ASP A 18 6.41 2.24 -13.25
N MET A 19 6.31 1.88 -11.96
CA MET A 19 5.15 1.18 -11.44
C MET A 19 4.08 2.20 -11.09
N ASP A 20 2.99 2.18 -11.86
CA ASP A 20 1.74 2.85 -11.50
C ASP A 20 1.34 2.44 -10.08
N PHE A 21 1.07 3.43 -9.20
CA PHE A 21 0.63 3.20 -7.83
C PHE A 21 -0.64 2.32 -7.79
N LYS A 22 -1.48 2.41 -8.83
CA LYS A 22 -2.59 1.48 -9.03
C LYS A 22 -2.13 0.02 -9.12
N ASN A 23 -1.11 -0.29 -9.91
CA ASN A 23 -0.57 -1.65 -10.03
C ASN A 23 -0.02 -2.15 -8.69
N VAL A 24 0.59 -1.27 -7.90
CA VAL A 24 1.07 -1.59 -6.55
C VAL A 24 -0.10 -1.97 -5.65
N CYS A 25 -1.17 -1.18 -5.65
CA CYS A 25 -2.37 -1.49 -4.89
C CYS A 25 -3.02 -2.81 -5.33
N GLU A 26 -3.08 -3.09 -6.63
CA GLU A 26 -3.59 -4.36 -7.15
C GLU A 26 -2.75 -5.57 -6.70
N VAL A 27 -1.42 -5.43 -6.70
CA VAL A 27 -0.52 -6.47 -6.19
C VAL A 27 -0.74 -6.71 -4.70
N ILE A 28 -0.88 -5.64 -3.91
CA ILE A 28 -1.18 -5.74 -2.47
C ILE A 28 -2.50 -6.48 -2.24
N ILE A 29 -3.55 -6.16 -2.99
CA ILE A 29 -4.86 -6.83 -2.86
C ILE A 29 -4.74 -8.32 -3.21
N LYS A 30 -4.06 -8.67 -4.30
CA LYS A 30 -3.84 -10.08 -4.69
C LYS A 30 -3.03 -10.84 -3.63
N ALA A 31 -1.97 -10.23 -3.10
CA ALA A 31 -1.17 -10.83 -2.03
C ALA A 31 -1.98 -11.00 -0.73
N SER A 32 -2.89 -10.07 -0.45
CA SER A 32 -3.71 -10.09 0.76
C SER A 32 -4.68 -11.26 0.88
N LEU A 33 -4.99 -11.91 -0.24
CA LEU A 33 -5.80 -13.14 -0.25
C LEU A 33 -5.10 -14.32 0.43
N TYR A 34 -3.78 -14.25 0.56
CA TYR A 34 -2.95 -15.29 1.18
C TYR A 34 -2.56 -14.95 2.63
N TRP A 35 -2.91 -13.76 3.13
CA TRP A 35 -2.65 -13.40 4.52
C TRP A 35 -3.67 -14.07 5.42
N THR A 36 -3.18 -14.81 6.40
CA THR A 36 -4.03 -15.43 7.42
C THR A 36 -4.32 -14.45 8.54
N GLY A 37 -5.34 -14.77 9.36
CA GLY A 37 -5.60 -14.01 10.58
C GLY A 37 -4.42 -14.01 11.56
N ALA A 38 -3.56 -15.04 11.52
CA ALA A 38 -2.35 -15.08 12.35
C ALA A 38 -1.25 -14.14 11.82
N ASP A 39 -1.13 -13.99 10.50
CA ASP A 39 -0.18 -13.04 9.89
C ASP A 39 -0.55 -11.60 10.25
N GLU A 40 -1.84 -11.26 10.21
CA GLU A 40 -2.34 -9.93 10.60
C GLU A 40 -2.18 -9.65 12.10
N LEU A 41 -2.28 -10.68 12.95
CA LEU A 41 -2.10 -10.55 14.39
C LEU A 41 -0.62 -10.27 14.74
N ASN A 42 0.29 -10.92 14.02
CA ASN A 42 1.73 -10.72 14.17
C ASN A 42 2.22 -9.45 13.46
N ASN A 43 1.53 -9.00 12.42
CA ASN A 43 1.82 -7.78 11.70
C ASN A 43 0.54 -6.98 11.37
N PRO A 44 0.12 -6.08 12.28
CA PRO A 44 -1.06 -5.23 12.08
C PRO A 44 -0.99 -4.33 10.83
N GLU A 45 0.22 -4.03 10.33
CA GLU A 45 0.41 -3.19 9.14
C GLU A 45 -0.14 -3.86 7.88
N LEU A 46 -0.23 -5.21 7.83
CA LEU A 46 -0.84 -5.93 6.71
C LEU A 46 -2.30 -5.53 6.53
N LYS A 47 -3.06 -5.42 7.63
CA LYS A 47 -4.45 -4.97 7.57
C LYS A 47 -4.56 -3.54 7.07
N THR A 48 -3.67 -2.66 7.54
CA THR A 48 -3.60 -1.26 7.09
C THR A 48 -3.27 -1.16 5.60
N MET A 49 -2.26 -1.90 5.13
CA MET A 49 -1.84 -1.93 3.72
C MET A 49 -2.98 -2.35 2.78
N ARG A 50 -3.68 -3.46 3.08
CA ARG A 50 -4.85 -3.87 2.27
C ARG A 50 -5.98 -2.86 2.31
N THR A 51 -6.22 -2.23 3.47
CA THR A 51 -7.28 -1.22 3.60
C THR A 51 -6.97 0.00 2.73
N LEU A 52 -5.75 0.52 2.80
CA LEU A 52 -5.32 1.66 2.00
C LEU A 52 -5.29 1.34 0.50
N ALA A 53 -4.76 0.17 0.13
CA ALA A 53 -4.76 -0.28 -1.27
C ALA A 53 -6.18 -0.40 -1.84
N ARG A 54 -7.12 -0.93 -1.05
CA ARG A 54 -8.52 -1.04 -1.49
C ARG A 54 -9.17 0.33 -1.64
N PHE A 55 -8.95 1.21 -0.66
CA PHE A 55 -9.50 2.56 -0.68
C PHE A 55 -9.00 3.37 -1.88
N TYR A 56 -7.71 3.29 -2.20
CA TYR A 56 -7.16 3.93 -3.41
C TYR A 56 -7.75 3.36 -4.70
N LEU A 57 -7.98 2.05 -4.78
CA LEU A 57 -8.56 1.41 -5.98
C LEU A 57 -10.06 1.71 -6.16
N GLU A 58 -10.79 1.93 -5.07
CA GLU A 58 -12.21 2.29 -5.07
C GLU A 58 -12.43 3.78 -5.38
N ASP A 59 -11.58 4.66 -4.82
CA ASP A 59 -11.65 6.10 -5.03
C ASP A 59 -10.22 6.71 -5.11
N PRO A 60 -9.61 6.71 -6.32
CA PRO A 60 -8.30 7.29 -6.54
C PRO A 60 -8.26 8.82 -6.32
N ASP A 61 -9.39 9.50 -6.53
CA ASP A 61 -9.50 10.95 -6.50
C ASP A 61 -9.50 11.50 -5.05
N TYR A 62 -9.92 10.68 -4.08
CA TYR A 62 -9.83 11.02 -2.66
C TYR A 62 -8.38 11.28 -2.19
N PHE A 63 -7.38 10.63 -2.79
CA PHE A 63 -5.97 10.85 -2.43
C PHE A 63 -5.36 12.11 -3.06
N ILE A 64 -5.95 12.62 -4.14
CA ILE A 64 -5.50 13.84 -4.84
C ILE A 64 -5.97 15.10 -4.11
N THR A 65 -7.05 15.00 -3.31
CA THR A 65 -7.64 16.17 -2.62
C THR A 65 -6.97 16.54 -1.29
N LEU A 66 -5.97 15.77 -0.84
CA LEU A 66 -5.20 16.01 0.38
C LEU A 66 -3.77 16.56 0.13
N SER A 67 -3.40 16.78 -1.12
CA SER A 67 -2.13 17.39 -1.57
C SER A 67 -2.32 18.81 -2.10
#